data_AF-I1PJI0-F1
#
_entry.id   AF-I1PJI0-F1
#
_cell.length_a   1.000
_cell.length_b   1.000
_cell.length_c   1.000
_cell.angle_alpha   90.00
_cell.angle_beta   90.00
_cell.angle_gamma   90.00
#
_symmetry.space_group_name_H-M   'P 1'
#
loop_
_entity.id
_entity.type
_entity.pdbx_description
1 polymer ?
#
loop_
_entity_poly.entity_id
_entity_poly.type
_entity_poly.pdbx_seq_one_letter_code
_entity_poly.pdbx_strand_id
1 'polypeptide(L)'
;ELRKVHRKSCHRTSSRTTKKEEEEEEEEEEEEEEEEEEEDLINLNEYVERAKEIMNCQGQLSKPTLRRLQSVLQPELFMADAFVTYSKRLKILQFLMAINTNYSYRVIRAGLFDVYIRLYTRVRVTITPIASWLRLLSILLATTAAGLYARSHKDMYNKHDITVTYILFFSTALLELISSVTLCRLFFPLAVWPATDRRNQMVEQQSVIWCAARMTKKPNCLLWLSACIYCDALVNQRWYIKQTPSMDRIFEAVKHHVIFYGWSKYIKSAASYRRFNCMRGQLALKKFLPGSAKDHPAASKHLLVVGNSLSIPFDESVLLWHIATEIWFHHQTRTSNDDNTSLDSAVPLGLEISRYMMYLFTSQPEMLMPGTRSHLFANACDDITFMAKYSDIVGHSITLAQAAQQLAKGILHTARHRWVYGDCVGPLIPKACELADALIFFMEELLDHSTLEKMVRDVWVEMLCYTASRCGGYLHAVSLGSGIEPLTLVWFSQCYLGMETMADRLQRPVPEPEKEEEKTQGAQDSNKE
;
A
#
# COMPACT_ATOMS: atom_id res chain seq x y z
N GLU A 1 16.91 -58.11 35.69
CA GLU A 1 15.50 -58.20 35.25
C GLU A 1 14.59 -57.06 35.75
N LEU A 2 14.69 -56.57 36.99
CA LEU A 2 13.80 -55.47 37.47
C LEU A 2 14.02 -54.05 36.87
N ARG A 3 15.19 -53.76 36.27
CA ARG A 3 15.44 -52.47 35.57
C ARG A 3 14.92 -52.41 34.12
N LYS A 4 14.61 -53.55 33.49
CA LYS A 4 14.09 -53.60 32.10
C LYS A 4 12.57 -53.38 32.05
N VAL A 5 11.85 -53.71 33.13
CA VAL A 5 10.39 -53.54 33.21
C VAL A 5 10.00 -52.06 33.44
N HIS A 6 10.75 -51.31 34.26
CA HIS A 6 10.48 -49.89 34.51
C HIS A 6 10.77 -48.99 33.30
N ARG A 7 11.82 -49.27 32.52
CA ARG A 7 12.12 -48.53 31.28
C ARG A 7 11.08 -48.78 30.17
N LYS A 8 10.53 -50.00 30.07
CA LYS A 8 9.43 -50.31 29.14
C LYS A 8 8.10 -49.68 29.58
N SER A 9 7.86 -49.54 30.88
CA SER A 9 6.65 -48.86 31.39
C SER A 9 6.68 -47.36 31.11
N CYS A 10 7.81 -46.67 31.38
CA CYS A 10 7.95 -45.24 31.08
C CYS A 10 7.94 -44.91 29.58
N HIS A 11 8.53 -45.76 28.72
CA HIS A 11 8.42 -45.55 27.27
C HIS A 11 7.02 -45.85 26.73
N ARG A 12 6.29 -46.82 27.30
CA ARG A 12 4.89 -47.09 26.93
C ARG A 12 3.94 -46.00 27.42
N THR A 13 4.16 -45.39 28.58
CA THR A 13 3.34 -44.24 29.00
C THR A 13 3.69 -42.99 28.20
N SER A 14 4.96 -42.73 27.91
CA SER A 14 5.39 -41.59 27.08
C SER A 14 4.96 -41.70 25.62
N SER A 15 4.96 -42.90 25.01
CA SER A 15 4.47 -43.06 23.63
C SER A 15 2.96 -43.13 23.54
N ARG A 16 2.27 -43.38 24.66
CA ARG A 16 0.81 -43.44 24.73
C ARG A 16 0.21 -42.09 25.13
N THR A 17 0.99 -41.22 25.78
CA THR A 17 0.65 -39.80 25.91
C THR A 17 0.87 -39.08 24.59
N THR A 18 1.97 -39.29 23.86
CA THR A 18 2.16 -38.63 22.55
C THR A 18 1.16 -39.11 21.50
N LYS A 19 0.82 -40.40 21.51
CA LYS A 19 -0.18 -40.94 20.57
C LYS A 19 -1.61 -40.50 20.91
N LYS A 20 -1.87 -40.19 22.18
CA LYS A 20 -3.16 -39.66 22.65
C LYS A 20 -3.24 -38.14 22.44
N GLU A 21 -2.11 -37.44 22.48
CA GLU A 21 -2.00 -36.05 22.03
C GLU A 21 -2.14 -35.94 20.50
N GLU A 22 -1.55 -36.87 19.73
CA GLU A 22 -1.74 -36.95 18.26
C GLU A 22 -3.18 -37.34 17.88
N GLU A 23 -3.79 -38.30 18.60
CA GLU A 23 -5.21 -38.66 18.39
C GLU A 23 -6.18 -37.55 18.84
N GLU A 24 -5.86 -36.79 19.90
CA GLU A 24 -6.62 -35.60 20.30
C GLU A 24 -6.41 -34.43 19.32
N GLU A 25 -5.23 -34.28 18.71
CA GLU A 25 -4.98 -33.31 17.63
C GLU A 25 -5.70 -33.70 16.33
N GLU A 26 -5.74 -34.99 15.97
CA GLU A 26 -6.49 -35.49 14.81
C GLU A 26 -8.01 -35.40 15.01
N GLU A 27 -8.53 -35.69 16.22
CA GLU A 27 -9.96 -35.50 16.54
C GLU A 27 -10.33 -34.00 16.61
N GLU A 28 -9.45 -33.11 17.11
CA GLU A 28 -9.64 -31.65 17.02
C GLU A 28 -9.60 -31.16 15.55
N GLU A 29 -8.73 -31.72 14.69
CA GLU A 29 -8.67 -31.39 13.26
C GLU A 29 -9.92 -31.88 12.50
N GLU A 30 -10.46 -33.07 12.81
CA GLU A 30 -11.70 -33.58 12.20
C GLU A 30 -12.96 -32.80 12.67
N GLU A 31 -13.06 -32.43 13.96
CA GLU A 31 -14.13 -31.54 14.44
C GLU A 31 -14.00 -30.12 13.85
N GLU A 32 -12.77 -29.63 13.61
CA GLU A 32 -12.52 -28.36 12.92
C GLU A 32 -12.89 -28.40 11.43
N GLU A 33 -12.66 -29.52 10.73
CA GLU A 33 -13.10 -29.70 9.33
C GLU A 33 -14.63 -29.74 9.22
N GLU A 34 -15.33 -30.42 10.14
CA GLU A 34 -16.79 -30.44 10.19
C GLU A 34 -17.40 -29.07 10.61
N GLU A 35 -16.78 -28.34 11.54
CA GLU A 35 -17.16 -26.95 11.87
C GLU A 35 -16.87 -25.97 10.72
N GLU A 36 -15.76 -26.13 9.97
CA GLU A 36 -15.46 -25.32 8.78
C GLU A 36 -16.49 -25.56 7.65
N GLU A 37 -16.99 -26.79 7.48
CA GLU A 37 -18.01 -27.12 6.48
C GLU A 37 -19.40 -26.49 6.78
N GLU A 38 -19.84 -26.43 8.04
CA GLU A 38 -21.07 -25.71 8.42
C GLU A 38 -20.91 -24.18 8.44
N GLU A 39 -19.72 -23.66 8.77
CA GLU A 39 -19.42 -22.22 8.80
C GLU A 39 -19.25 -21.57 7.41
N ASP A 40 -19.05 -22.36 6.35
CA ASP A 40 -18.82 -21.87 4.98
C ASP A 40 -20.09 -21.37 4.25
N LEU A 41 -21.27 -21.50 4.86
CA LEU A 41 -22.57 -21.06 4.30
C LEU A 41 -22.97 -19.63 4.65
N ILE A 42 -22.14 -18.86 5.37
CA ILE A 42 -22.45 -17.48 5.77
C ILE A 42 -22.67 -16.61 4.52
N ASN A 43 -23.84 -15.97 4.43
CA ASN A 43 -24.11 -15.00 3.37
C ASN A 43 -23.60 -13.59 3.74
N LEU A 44 -23.50 -12.68 2.76
CA LEU A 44 -22.94 -11.35 2.96
C LEU A 44 -23.72 -10.50 3.99
N ASN A 45 -25.04 -10.65 4.11
CA ASN A 45 -25.81 -9.87 5.11
C ASN A 45 -25.47 -10.34 6.52
N GLU A 46 -25.41 -11.64 6.74
CA GLU A 46 -25.01 -12.23 8.00
C GLU A 46 -23.57 -11.87 8.37
N TYR A 47 -22.65 -11.90 7.39
CA TYR A 47 -21.28 -11.43 7.57
C TYR A 47 -21.23 -9.98 8.08
N VAL A 48 -21.99 -9.07 7.48
CA VAL A 48 -22.00 -7.65 7.87
C VAL A 48 -22.52 -7.46 9.30
N GLU A 49 -23.56 -8.18 9.70
CA GLU A 49 -24.07 -8.09 11.08
C GLU A 49 -23.08 -8.65 12.10
N ARG A 50 -22.55 -9.86 11.90
CA ARG A 50 -21.53 -10.45 12.80
C ARG A 50 -20.27 -9.59 12.88
N ALA A 51 -19.81 -9.02 11.76
CA ALA A 51 -18.65 -8.13 11.74
C ALA A 51 -18.89 -6.85 12.57
N LYS A 52 -20.10 -6.29 12.53
CA LYS A 52 -20.47 -5.13 13.36
C LYS A 52 -20.50 -5.46 14.84
N GLU A 53 -20.98 -6.65 15.21
CA GLU A 53 -20.96 -7.14 16.59
C GLU A 53 -19.52 -7.23 17.12
N ILE A 54 -18.62 -7.83 16.34
CA ILE A 54 -17.17 -7.90 16.65
C ILE A 54 -16.58 -6.50 16.85
N MET A 55 -16.95 -5.54 16.00
CA MET A 55 -16.45 -4.15 16.09
C MET A 55 -16.91 -3.43 17.37
N ASN A 56 -18.08 -3.80 17.91
CA ASN A 56 -18.62 -3.24 19.15
C ASN A 56 -18.08 -3.94 20.40
N CYS A 57 -17.76 -5.23 20.31
CA CYS A 57 -17.21 -6.05 21.38
C CYS A 57 -15.69 -5.87 21.51
N GLN A 58 -15.24 -4.72 22.02
CA GLN A 58 -13.83 -4.55 22.42
C GLN A 58 -13.51 -5.39 23.66
N GLY A 59 -13.05 -6.63 23.47
CA GLY A 59 -12.68 -7.56 24.54
C GLY A 59 -11.26 -8.11 24.41
N GLN A 60 -10.58 -8.29 25.54
CA GLN A 60 -9.23 -8.90 25.61
C GLN A 60 -9.29 -10.39 25.24
N LEU A 61 -8.56 -10.80 24.21
CA LEU A 61 -8.37 -12.21 23.88
C LEU A 61 -7.19 -12.79 24.70
N SER A 62 -7.36 -14.02 25.20
CA SER A 62 -6.31 -14.70 25.96
C SER A 62 -5.11 -15.07 25.07
N LYS A 63 -3.88 -14.98 25.61
CA LYS A 63 -2.62 -15.28 24.88
C LYS A 63 -2.54 -16.66 24.17
N PRO A 64 -3.18 -17.75 24.66
CA PRO A 64 -3.19 -19.05 23.98
C PRO A 64 -3.80 -19.00 22.56
N THR A 65 -4.88 -18.24 22.39
CA THR A 65 -5.58 -18.08 21.11
C THR A 65 -4.72 -17.40 20.04
N LEU A 66 -3.73 -16.61 20.47
CA LEU A 66 -2.83 -15.81 19.61
C LEU A 66 -1.84 -16.69 18.81
N ARG A 67 -1.42 -17.84 19.37
CA ARG A 67 -0.58 -18.83 18.65
C ARG A 67 -1.40 -19.63 17.63
N ARG A 68 -2.63 -20.04 18.01
CA ARG A 68 -3.58 -20.71 17.12
C ARG A 68 -4.01 -19.80 15.95
N LEU A 69 -4.14 -18.50 16.15
CA LEU A 69 -4.52 -17.59 15.06
C LEU A 69 -3.39 -17.28 14.06
N GLN A 70 -2.13 -17.56 14.42
CA GLN A 70 -1.00 -17.42 13.52
C GLN A 70 -1.00 -18.50 12.42
N SER A 71 -1.63 -19.65 12.64
CA SER A 71 -1.90 -20.65 11.58
C SER A 71 -3.14 -20.28 10.74
N VAL A 72 -4.17 -19.68 11.35
CA VAL A 72 -5.44 -19.28 10.69
C VAL A 72 -5.25 -18.12 9.69
N LEU A 73 -4.24 -17.28 9.87
CA LEU A 73 -4.07 -16.04 9.09
C LEU A 73 -3.83 -16.25 7.59
N GLN A 74 -3.46 -17.47 7.16
CA GLN A 74 -3.19 -17.95 5.78
C GLN A 74 -3.07 -16.84 4.71
N PRO A 75 -2.02 -16.00 4.81
CA PRO A 75 -1.92 -14.81 3.97
C PRO A 75 -1.66 -15.16 2.50
N GLU A 76 -1.24 -16.40 2.20
CA GLU A 76 -1.07 -16.88 0.84
C GLU A 76 -2.39 -16.95 0.07
N LEU A 77 -3.51 -17.21 0.75
CA LEU A 77 -4.82 -17.33 0.11
C LEU A 77 -5.23 -16.00 -0.55
N PHE A 78 -5.02 -14.89 0.16
CA PHE A 78 -5.22 -13.55 -0.39
C PHE A 78 -4.28 -13.25 -1.56
N MET A 79 -3.01 -13.67 -1.46
CA MET A 79 -2.01 -13.43 -2.51
C MET A 79 -2.25 -14.24 -3.78
N ALA A 80 -2.91 -15.40 -3.66
CA ALA A 80 -3.29 -16.24 -4.79
C ALA A 80 -4.60 -15.79 -5.46
N ASP A 81 -5.18 -14.66 -5.05
CA ASP A 81 -6.51 -14.21 -5.46
C ASP A 81 -7.59 -15.28 -5.23
N ALA A 82 -7.41 -16.10 -4.19
CA ALA A 82 -8.38 -17.11 -3.80
C ALA A 82 -9.49 -16.48 -2.93
N PHE A 83 -10.67 -17.06 -3.02
CA PHE A 83 -11.80 -16.61 -2.22
C PHE A 83 -11.63 -17.07 -0.77
N VAL A 84 -11.51 -16.09 0.12
CA VAL A 84 -11.49 -16.33 1.56
C VAL A 84 -12.92 -16.25 2.07
N THR A 85 -13.42 -17.36 2.62
CA THR A 85 -14.81 -17.47 3.09
C THR A 85 -15.13 -16.45 4.20
N TYR A 86 -16.40 -16.09 4.33
CA TYR A 86 -16.81 -15.07 5.29
C TYR A 86 -16.54 -15.48 6.74
N SER A 87 -16.61 -16.77 7.08
CA SER A 87 -16.22 -17.27 8.41
C SER A 87 -14.74 -16.98 8.70
N LYS A 88 -13.85 -17.38 7.79
CA LYS A 88 -12.39 -17.15 7.95
C LYS A 88 -12.07 -15.66 8.11
N ARG A 89 -12.78 -14.78 7.40
CA ARG A 89 -12.64 -13.32 7.57
C ARG A 89 -13.09 -12.82 8.93
N LEU A 90 -14.19 -13.35 9.48
CA LEU A 90 -14.65 -12.97 10.83
C LEU A 90 -13.63 -13.37 11.88
N LYS A 91 -13.02 -14.56 11.77
CA LYS A 91 -11.93 -15.02 12.65
C LYS A 91 -10.73 -14.07 12.59
N ILE A 92 -10.30 -13.67 11.38
CA ILE A 92 -9.20 -12.69 11.19
C ILE A 92 -9.57 -11.32 11.79
N LEU A 93 -10.79 -10.86 11.55
CA LEU A 93 -11.29 -9.57 12.03
C LEU A 93 -11.32 -9.53 13.56
N GLN A 94 -11.86 -10.57 14.20
CA GLN A 94 -11.93 -10.72 15.64
C GLN A 94 -10.55 -10.65 16.28
N PHE A 95 -9.56 -11.33 15.68
CA PHE A 95 -8.18 -11.27 16.14
C PHE A 95 -7.58 -9.87 16.05
N LEU A 96 -7.75 -9.20 14.90
CA LEU A 96 -7.19 -7.87 14.72
C LEU A 96 -7.82 -6.87 15.71
N MET A 97 -9.11 -7.00 15.99
CA MET A 97 -9.84 -6.14 16.95
C MET A 97 -9.47 -6.41 18.41
N ALA A 98 -9.06 -7.64 18.75
CA ALA A 98 -8.56 -7.98 20.08
C ALA A 98 -7.16 -7.40 20.37
N ILE A 99 -6.38 -7.12 19.33
CA ILE A 99 -5.02 -6.61 19.46
C ILE A 99 -5.03 -5.08 19.60
N ASN A 100 -4.27 -4.57 20.57
CA ASN A 100 -4.14 -3.12 20.78
C ASN A 100 -3.65 -2.41 19.50
N THR A 101 -4.15 -1.21 19.26
CA THR A 101 -3.89 -0.40 18.07
C THR A 101 -2.41 -0.30 17.70
N ASN A 102 -1.53 -0.10 18.67
CA ASN A 102 -0.07 0.01 18.42
C ASN A 102 0.57 -1.30 17.92
N TYR A 103 -0.03 -2.45 18.21
CA TYR A 103 0.47 -3.75 17.78
C TYR A 103 -0.11 -4.18 16.42
N SER A 104 -1.28 -3.67 16.02
CA SER A 104 -1.93 -4.02 14.75
C SER A 104 -1.03 -3.80 13.52
N TYR A 105 -0.32 -2.66 13.46
CA TYR A 105 0.65 -2.38 12.40
C TYR A 105 1.80 -3.40 12.36
N ARG A 106 2.34 -3.76 13.52
CA ARG A 106 3.44 -4.74 13.61
C ARG A 106 2.99 -6.15 13.17
N VAL A 107 1.77 -6.53 13.52
CA VAL A 107 1.18 -7.82 13.16
C VAL A 107 0.95 -7.92 11.64
N ILE A 108 0.39 -6.87 11.03
CA ILE A 108 0.18 -6.79 9.57
C ILE A 108 1.54 -6.87 8.84
N ARG A 109 2.55 -6.13 9.31
CA ARG A 109 3.91 -6.21 8.75
C ARG A 109 4.57 -7.57 8.95
N ALA A 110 4.37 -8.22 10.09
CA ALA A 110 4.88 -9.55 10.34
C ALA A 110 4.24 -10.59 9.40
N GLY A 111 2.93 -10.46 9.11
CA GLY A 111 2.23 -11.29 8.13
C GLY A 111 2.80 -11.12 6.71
N LEU A 112 3.01 -9.89 6.25
CA LEU A 112 3.65 -9.63 4.95
C LEU A 112 5.09 -10.16 4.89
N PHE A 113 5.82 -10.06 6.00
CA PHE A 113 7.18 -10.60 6.08
C PHE A 113 7.20 -12.13 6.03
N ASP A 114 6.21 -12.79 6.65
CA ASP A 114 6.04 -14.25 6.55
C ASP A 114 5.77 -14.68 5.09
N VAL A 115 4.91 -13.96 4.37
CA VAL A 115 4.70 -14.18 2.93
C VAL A 115 6.00 -14.00 2.15
N TYR A 116 6.75 -12.92 2.42
CA TYR A 116 8.05 -12.69 1.77
C TYR A 116 9.02 -13.85 2.01
N ILE A 117 9.12 -14.33 3.27
CA ILE A 117 9.95 -15.49 3.60
C ILE A 117 9.51 -16.69 2.76
N ARG A 118 8.22 -16.96 2.64
CA ARG A 118 7.74 -18.14 1.90
C ARG A 118 7.96 -18.06 0.39
N LEU A 119 7.75 -16.89 -0.21
CA LEU A 119 7.82 -16.71 -1.67
C LEU A 119 9.25 -16.46 -2.19
N TYR A 120 10.00 -15.61 -1.50
CA TYR A 120 11.29 -15.11 -2.01
C TYR A 120 12.50 -15.75 -1.35
N THR A 121 12.30 -16.44 -0.24
CA THR A 121 13.42 -17.07 0.47
C THR A 121 13.28 -18.59 0.47
N ARG A 122 14.41 -19.29 0.38
CA ARG A 122 14.43 -20.75 0.50
C ARG A 122 14.43 -21.22 1.95
N VAL A 123 13.97 -20.40 2.89
CA VAL A 123 14.09 -20.61 4.34
C VAL A 123 13.60 -21.99 4.76
N ARG A 124 12.42 -22.42 4.28
CA ARG A 124 11.85 -23.75 4.54
C ARG A 124 12.79 -24.90 4.15
N VAL A 125 13.42 -24.81 2.98
CA VAL A 125 14.39 -25.81 2.50
C VAL A 125 15.66 -25.75 3.34
N THR A 126 16.11 -24.53 3.67
CA THR A 126 17.40 -24.31 4.35
C THR A 126 17.39 -24.60 5.85
N ILE A 127 16.22 -24.62 6.50
CA ILE A 127 16.04 -24.98 7.91
C ILE A 127 15.98 -26.51 8.08
N THR A 128 15.74 -27.28 7.01
CA THR A 128 15.73 -28.74 7.11
C THR A 128 17.04 -29.26 7.71
N PRO A 129 17.00 -30.31 8.55
CA PRO A 129 18.21 -30.88 9.14
C PRO A 129 19.18 -31.34 8.04
N ILE A 130 18.66 -31.88 6.94
CA ILE A 130 19.44 -32.29 5.77
C ILE A 130 20.24 -31.11 5.19
N ALA A 131 19.59 -29.96 4.95
CA ALA A 131 20.29 -28.78 4.42
C ALA A 131 21.35 -28.25 5.39
N SER A 132 21.08 -28.31 6.69
CA SER A 132 22.04 -27.93 7.73
C SER A 132 23.27 -28.83 7.72
N TRP A 133 23.09 -30.16 7.64
CA TRP A 133 24.17 -31.13 7.52
C TRP A 133 24.97 -30.96 6.23
N LEU A 134 24.30 -30.76 5.08
CA LEU A 134 24.97 -30.54 3.79
C LEU A 134 25.84 -29.28 3.78
N ARG A 135 25.42 -28.21 4.46
CA ARG A 135 26.24 -27.00 4.60
C ARG A 135 27.43 -27.19 5.52
N LEU A 136 27.25 -27.83 6.67
CA LEU A 136 28.37 -28.20 7.55
C LEU A 136 29.39 -29.06 6.79
N LEU A 137 28.90 -30.02 5.99
CA LEU A 137 29.75 -30.83 5.12
C LEU A 137 30.50 -29.98 4.08
N SER A 138 29.83 -29.01 3.42
CA SER A 138 30.46 -28.10 2.46
C SER A 138 31.61 -27.30 3.10
N ILE A 139 31.38 -26.73 4.29
CA ILE A 139 32.39 -25.99 5.05
C ILE A 139 33.58 -26.89 5.41
N LEU A 140 33.30 -28.11 5.87
CA LEU A 140 34.34 -29.09 6.19
C LEU A 140 35.15 -29.48 4.94
N LEU A 141 34.51 -29.71 3.80
CA LEU A 141 35.18 -30.02 2.53
C LEU A 141 36.05 -28.85 2.05
N ALA A 142 35.56 -27.62 2.12
CA ALA A 142 36.32 -26.44 1.71
C ALA A 142 37.56 -26.21 2.60
N THR A 143 37.40 -26.33 3.92
CA THR A 143 38.50 -26.15 4.88
C THR A 143 39.52 -27.28 4.81
N THR A 144 39.08 -28.52 4.62
CA THR A 144 39.99 -29.67 4.42
C THR A 144 40.75 -29.57 3.11
N ALA A 145 40.11 -29.18 2.00
CA ALA A 145 40.78 -28.95 0.71
C ALA A 145 41.85 -27.85 0.81
N ALA A 146 41.53 -26.73 1.46
CA ALA A 146 42.49 -25.65 1.71
C ALA A 146 43.66 -26.11 2.58
N GLY A 147 43.39 -26.90 3.63
CA GLY A 147 44.42 -27.46 4.51
C GLY A 147 45.34 -28.46 3.81
N LEU A 148 44.78 -29.34 2.96
CA LEU A 148 45.54 -30.28 2.15
C LEU A 148 46.42 -29.55 1.12
N TYR A 149 45.87 -28.55 0.43
CA TYR A 149 46.63 -27.73 -0.51
C TYR A 149 47.73 -26.91 0.19
N ALA A 150 47.48 -26.41 1.40
CA ALA A 150 48.51 -25.73 2.18
C ALA A 150 49.70 -26.65 2.52
N ARG A 151 49.44 -27.95 2.75
CA ARG A 151 50.47 -28.96 3.08
C ARG A 151 51.13 -29.63 1.87
N SER A 152 50.59 -29.46 0.66
CA SER A 152 51.18 -30.07 -0.54
C SER A 152 52.51 -29.39 -0.93
N HIS A 153 53.41 -30.16 -1.53
CA HIS A 153 54.62 -29.65 -2.16
C HIS A 153 54.28 -28.76 -3.36
N LYS A 154 54.91 -27.59 -3.44
CA LYS A 154 54.58 -26.55 -4.43
C LYS A 154 55.71 -26.27 -5.42
N ASP A 155 56.79 -27.03 -5.34
CA ASP A 155 58.07 -26.74 -6.00
C ASP A 155 58.01 -26.83 -7.54
N MET A 156 56.97 -27.49 -8.08
CA MET A 156 56.75 -27.70 -9.50
C MET A 156 55.67 -26.77 -10.12
N TYR A 157 55.00 -25.94 -9.33
CA TYR A 157 53.88 -25.11 -9.80
C TYR A 157 54.27 -23.65 -9.99
N ASN A 158 53.65 -22.97 -10.97
CA ASN A 158 53.84 -21.54 -11.17
C ASN A 158 53.31 -20.75 -9.98
N LYS A 159 54.05 -19.71 -9.55
CA LYS A 159 53.66 -18.82 -8.45
C LYS A 159 52.29 -18.16 -8.66
N HIS A 160 51.93 -17.88 -9.91
CA HIS A 160 50.64 -17.30 -10.27
C HIS A 160 49.49 -18.28 -9.99
N ASP A 161 49.63 -19.54 -10.39
CA ASP A 161 48.61 -20.58 -10.18
C ASP A 161 48.42 -20.87 -8.68
N ILE A 162 49.52 -20.87 -7.92
CA ILE A 162 49.48 -20.99 -6.46
C ILE A 162 48.65 -19.85 -5.85
N THR A 163 48.89 -18.62 -6.31
CA THR A 163 48.19 -17.42 -5.83
C THR A 163 46.70 -17.48 -6.16
N VAL A 164 46.35 -17.81 -7.40
CA VAL A 164 44.95 -17.95 -7.84
C VAL A 164 44.22 -19.02 -7.02
N THR A 165 44.86 -20.15 -6.75
CA THR A 165 44.27 -21.24 -5.97
C THR A 165 43.99 -20.82 -4.52
N TYR A 166 44.90 -20.08 -3.89
CA TYR A 166 44.65 -19.51 -2.56
C TYR A 166 43.53 -18.48 -2.55
N ILE A 167 43.44 -17.63 -3.59
CA ILE A 167 42.33 -16.68 -3.75
C ILE A 167 41.00 -17.44 -3.82
N LEU A 168 40.91 -18.49 -4.64
CA LEU A 168 39.70 -19.31 -4.75
C LEU A 168 39.31 -19.94 -3.40
N PHE A 169 40.25 -20.56 -2.68
CA PHE A 169 39.95 -21.14 -1.37
C PHE A 169 39.49 -20.10 -0.34
N PHE A 170 40.12 -18.91 -0.31
CA PHE A 170 39.71 -17.84 0.59
C PHE A 170 38.34 -17.28 0.21
N SER A 171 38.05 -17.08 -1.08
CA SER A 171 36.74 -16.66 -1.57
C SER A 171 35.65 -17.68 -1.26
N THR A 172 35.91 -18.98 -1.44
CA THR A 172 34.96 -20.05 -1.09
C THR A 172 34.71 -20.11 0.41
N ALA A 173 35.76 -20.06 1.24
CA ALA A 173 35.61 -20.03 2.70
C ALA A 173 34.83 -18.78 3.17
N LEU A 174 35.08 -17.63 2.54
CA LEU A 174 34.35 -16.40 2.82
C LEU A 174 32.86 -16.51 2.42
N LEU A 175 32.55 -17.08 1.24
CA LEU A 175 31.18 -17.32 0.79
C LEU A 175 30.42 -18.26 1.73
N GLU A 176 31.06 -19.35 2.18
CA GLU A 176 30.48 -20.30 3.12
C GLU A 176 30.25 -19.68 4.52
N LEU A 177 31.19 -18.85 4.99
CA LEU A 177 31.03 -18.08 6.23
C LEU A 177 29.86 -17.09 6.12
N ILE A 178 29.76 -16.35 5.02
CA ILE A 178 28.65 -15.42 4.77
C ILE A 178 27.32 -16.19 4.76
N SER A 179 27.25 -17.33 4.05
CA SER A 179 26.05 -18.18 4.01
C SER A 179 25.63 -18.65 5.40
N SER A 180 26.60 -19.12 6.20
CA SER A 180 26.36 -19.56 7.58
C SER A 180 25.85 -18.43 8.48
N VAL A 181 26.47 -17.25 8.40
CA VAL A 181 26.03 -16.06 9.15
C VAL A 181 24.62 -15.65 8.74
N THR A 182 24.26 -15.70 7.45
CA THR A 182 22.90 -15.36 6.99
C THR A 182 21.85 -16.32 7.53
N LEU A 183 22.15 -17.61 7.67
CA LEU A 183 21.23 -18.58 8.28
C LEU A 183 21.10 -18.38 9.78
N CYS A 184 22.20 -18.14 10.48
CA CYS A 184 22.15 -17.83 11.91
C CYS A 184 21.27 -16.60 12.20
N ARG A 185 21.28 -15.59 11.31
CA ARG A 185 20.37 -14.43 11.39
C ARG A 185 18.89 -14.80 11.20
N LEU A 186 18.59 -15.86 10.44
CA LEU A 186 17.23 -16.37 10.26
C LEU A 186 16.75 -17.18 11.48
N PHE A 187 17.64 -17.93 12.13
CA PHE A 187 17.34 -18.73 13.34
C PHE A 187 17.25 -17.87 14.62
N PHE A 188 18.04 -16.82 14.72
CA PHE A 188 18.05 -15.91 15.87
C PHE A 188 17.64 -14.49 15.44
N PRO A 189 16.33 -14.20 15.37
CA PRO A 189 15.82 -12.87 15.00
C PRO A 189 16.09 -11.77 16.04
N LEU A 190 16.91 -12.04 17.08
CA LEU A 190 17.37 -11.01 18.00
C LEU A 190 18.58 -10.25 17.39
N ALA A 191 18.31 -8.99 17.00
CA ALA A 191 19.24 -7.86 16.96
C ALA A 191 19.75 -7.31 15.61
N VAL A 192 19.35 -7.82 14.43
CA VAL A 192 19.78 -7.19 13.13
C VAL A 192 18.64 -6.52 12.34
N TRP A 193 17.38 -6.73 12.72
CA TRP A 193 16.23 -6.10 12.07
C TRP A 193 16.08 -4.55 12.22
N PRO A 194 16.65 -3.85 13.22
CA PRO A 194 16.38 -2.41 13.37
C PRO A 194 16.89 -1.54 12.21
N ALA A 195 17.96 -1.95 11.52
CA ALA A 195 18.61 -1.11 10.51
C ALA A 195 17.90 -1.12 9.14
N THR A 196 17.13 -2.17 8.83
CA THR A 196 16.29 -2.27 7.62
C THR A 196 14.90 -1.66 7.82
N ASP A 197 14.49 -1.42 9.06
CA ASP A 197 13.16 -0.91 9.39
C ASP A 197 12.90 0.50 8.83
N ARG A 198 13.89 1.40 8.91
CA ARG A 198 13.74 2.79 8.45
C ARG A 198 13.63 2.91 6.92
N ARG A 199 14.28 2.03 6.15
CA ARG A 199 14.18 2.02 4.68
C ARG A 199 12.84 1.44 4.21
N ASN A 200 12.25 0.54 4.99
CA ASN A 200 10.96 -0.10 4.72
C ASN A 200 9.74 0.78 5.07
N GLN A 201 9.94 2.01 5.57
CA GLN A 201 8.88 2.98 5.86
C GLN A 201 8.82 4.13 4.83
N MET A 202 9.70 4.08 3.82
CA MET A 202 9.77 5.10 2.79
C MET A 202 8.66 4.89 1.76
N VAL A 203 8.00 5.97 1.40
CA VAL A 203 6.96 6.04 0.37
C VAL A 203 7.55 6.83 -0.79
N GLU A 204 7.48 6.26 -1.99
CA GLU A 204 7.91 6.93 -3.22
C GLU A 204 6.95 8.08 -3.56
N GLN A 205 7.49 9.17 -4.08
CA GLN A 205 6.79 10.42 -4.31
C GLN A 205 7.11 10.95 -5.69
N GLN A 206 6.07 11.14 -6.51
CA GLN A 206 6.18 11.73 -7.83
C GLN A 206 5.15 12.85 -8.03
N SER A 207 5.51 13.86 -8.82
CA SER A 207 4.63 14.97 -9.15
C SER A 207 4.71 15.32 -10.62
N VAL A 208 3.55 15.47 -11.26
CA VAL A 208 3.45 15.92 -12.67
C VAL A 208 4.02 17.33 -12.79
N ILE A 209 3.74 18.20 -11.81
CA ILE A 209 4.21 19.59 -11.81
C ILE A 209 5.73 19.65 -11.68
N TRP A 210 6.35 18.79 -10.85
CA TRP A 210 7.82 18.74 -10.75
C TRP A 210 8.47 18.29 -12.05
N CYS A 211 7.90 17.27 -12.71
CA CYS A 211 8.40 16.77 -13.98
C CYS A 211 8.32 17.88 -15.05
N ALA A 212 7.15 18.51 -15.21
CA ALA A 212 6.96 19.58 -16.18
C ALA A 212 7.80 20.83 -15.87
N ALA A 213 7.93 21.24 -14.60
CA ALA A 213 8.79 22.37 -14.18
C ALA A 213 10.27 22.14 -14.46
N ARG A 214 10.67 20.90 -14.69
CA ARG A 214 12.03 20.55 -15.09
C ARG A 214 12.18 20.49 -16.60
N MET A 215 11.18 19.99 -17.32
CA MET A 215 11.14 19.99 -18.79
C MET A 215 11.21 21.41 -19.38
N THR A 216 10.75 22.43 -18.63
CA THR A 216 10.91 23.85 -19.01
C THR A 216 12.34 24.39 -18.83
N LYS A 217 13.22 23.68 -18.12
CA LYS A 217 14.63 24.09 -17.92
C LYS A 217 15.54 23.46 -18.97
N LYS A 218 16.68 24.12 -19.26
CA LYS A 218 17.69 23.58 -20.18
C LYS A 218 18.22 22.22 -19.68
N PRO A 219 18.39 21.22 -20.58
CA PRO A 219 18.89 19.91 -20.20
C PRO A 219 20.33 19.98 -19.68
N ASN A 220 20.63 19.27 -18.59
CA ASN A 220 22.00 19.10 -18.12
C ASN A 220 22.72 18.07 -19.00
N CYS A 221 24.07 18.03 -18.99
CA CYS A 221 24.87 17.08 -19.78
C CYS A 221 24.46 15.61 -19.58
N LEU A 222 24.04 15.22 -18.37
CA LEU A 222 23.56 13.86 -18.10
C LEU A 222 22.26 13.52 -18.86
N LEU A 223 21.35 14.50 -18.98
CA LEU A 223 20.11 14.31 -19.73
C LEU A 223 20.37 14.30 -21.23
N TRP A 224 21.33 15.11 -21.69
CA TRP A 224 21.82 15.04 -23.06
C TRP A 224 22.40 13.65 -23.40
N LEU A 225 23.19 13.05 -22.51
CA LEU A 225 23.68 11.68 -22.69
C LEU A 225 22.54 10.65 -22.75
N SER A 226 21.51 10.79 -21.91
CA SER A 226 20.34 9.90 -21.99
C SER A 226 19.58 10.04 -23.31
N ALA A 227 19.54 11.25 -23.89
CA ALA A 227 18.92 11.48 -25.19
C ALA A 227 19.72 10.80 -26.33
N CYS A 228 21.06 10.74 -26.22
CA CYS A 228 21.89 9.99 -27.17
C CYS A 228 21.59 8.48 -27.18
N ILE A 229 21.03 7.94 -26.09
CA ILE A 229 20.66 6.52 -25.95
C ILE A 229 19.13 6.33 -26.12
N TYR A 230 18.40 7.37 -26.55
CA TYR A 230 16.93 7.35 -26.68
C TYR A 230 16.21 6.95 -25.37
N CYS A 231 16.82 7.25 -24.22
CA CYS A 231 16.31 6.93 -22.88
C CYS A 231 15.94 8.18 -22.07
N ASP A 232 15.96 9.35 -22.69
CA ASP A 232 15.67 10.64 -22.04
C ASP A 232 14.26 10.68 -21.46
N ALA A 233 13.26 10.14 -22.16
CA ALA A 233 11.89 10.05 -21.65
C ALA A 233 11.80 9.21 -20.36
N LEU A 234 12.44 8.03 -20.33
CA LEU A 234 12.47 7.14 -19.17
C LEU A 234 13.26 7.74 -18.00
N VAL A 235 14.38 8.41 -18.29
CA VAL A 235 15.20 9.09 -17.28
C VAL A 235 14.40 10.26 -16.69
N ASN A 236 13.77 11.09 -17.51
CA ASN A 236 12.90 12.18 -17.05
C ASN A 236 11.76 11.65 -16.17
N GLN A 237 11.18 10.51 -16.52
CA GLN A 237 10.09 9.92 -15.75
C GLN A 237 10.53 9.40 -14.38
N ARG A 238 11.71 8.77 -14.26
CA ARG A 238 12.16 8.08 -13.04
C ARG A 238 13.12 8.87 -12.15
N TRP A 239 13.81 9.87 -12.68
CA TRP A 239 14.82 10.63 -11.92
C TRP A 239 14.23 11.47 -10.77
N TYR A 240 12.94 11.79 -10.83
CA TYR A 240 12.28 12.71 -9.89
C TYR A 240 11.46 12.01 -8.81
N ILE A 241 11.70 10.72 -8.60
CA ILE A 241 11.08 9.96 -7.53
C ILE A 241 11.83 10.30 -6.23
N LYS A 242 11.13 10.85 -5.24
CA LYS A 242 11.65 11.13 -3.89
C LYS A 242 11.07 10.13 -2.90
N GLN A 243 11.79 9.86 -1.82
CA GLN A 243 11.31 9.02 -0.71
C GLN A 243 10.92 9.86 0.50
N THR A 244 9.79 9.56 1.13
CA THR A 244 9.31 10.24 2.36
C THR A 244 8.83 9.20 3.39
N PRO A 245 9.14 9.35 4.70
CA PRO A 245 8.74 8.40 5.73
C PRO A 245 7.27 8.58 6.15
N SER A 246 6.32 8.24 5.27
CA SER A 246 4.88 8.50 5.46
C SER A 246 4.05 7.25 5.72
N MET A 247 4.64 6.06 5.65
CA MET A 247 3.91 4.79 5.66
C MET A 247 3.01 4.63 6.91
N ASP A 248 3.51 4.99 8.10
CA ASP A 248 2.77 4.88 9.35
C ASP A 248 1.54 5.81 9.39
N ARG A 249 1.68 7.03 8.85
CA ARG A 249 0.57 8.00 8.75
C ARG A 249 -0.51 7.53 7.78
N ILE A 250 -0.10 6.95 6.63
CA ILE A 250 -1.00 6.38 5.64
C ILE A 250 -1.77 5.20 6.25
N PHE A 251 -1.05 4.29 6.93
CA PHE A 251 -1.65 3.14 7.60
C PHE A 251 -2.71 3.57 8.63
N GLU A 252 -2.38 4.53 9.50
CA GLU A 252 -3.32 5.00 10.53
C GLU A 252 -4.54 5.68 9.90
N ALA A 253 -4.36 6.46 8.83
CA ALA A 253 -5.46 7.09 8.12
C ALA A 253 -6.40 6.07 7.45
N VAL A 254 -5.85 5.02 6.81
CA VAL A 254 -6.62 3.92 6.23
C VAL A 254 -7.38 3.16 7.31
N LYS A 255 -6.71 2.80 8.41
CA LYS A 255 -7.33 2.10 9.53
C LYS A 255 -8.48 2.91 10.13
N HIS A 256 -8.25 4.19 10.38
CA HIS A 256 -9.30 5.10 10.86
C HIS A 256 -10.45 5.21 9.85
N HIS A 257 -10.16 5.23 8.56
CA HIS A 257 -11.18 5.24 7.51
C HIS A 257 -12.06 3.99 7.54
N VAL A 258 -11.45 2.81 7.57
CA VAL A 258 -12.18 1.53 7.54
C VAL A 258 -12.96 1.28 8.83
N ILE A 259 -12.33 1.46 10.01
CA ILE A 259 -12.97 1.15 11.30
C ILE A 259 -14.03 2.21 11.62
N PHE A 260 -13.64 3.47 11.73
CA PHE A 260 -14.52 4.50 12.28
C PHE A 260 -15.53 5.04 11.26
N TYR A 261 -15.11 5.30 10.01
CA TYR A 261 -16.03 5.80 8.98
C TYR A 261 -16.77 4.67 8.27
N GLY A 262 -16.11 3.54 8.01
CA GLY A 262 -16.72 2.35 7.44
C GLY A 262 -17.62 1.62 8.43
N TRP A 263 -17.02 0.74 9.23
CA TRP A 263 -17.75 -0.18 10.11
C TRP A 263 -18.63 0.52 11.15
N SER A 264 -18.13 1.54 11.85
CA SER A 264 -18.90 2.17 12.93
C SER A 264 -20.01 3.11 12.45
N LYS A 265 -19.96 3.63 11.21
CA LYS A 265 -20.86 4.71 10.76
C LYS A 265 -21.62 4.41 9.47
N TYR A 266 -20.91 3.99 8.41
CA TYR A 266 -21.49 3.91 7.08
C TYR A 266 -22.10 2.53 6.77
N ILE A 267 -21.43 1.45 7.16
CA ILE A 267 -21.81 0.08 6.81
C ILE A 267 -22.95 -0.40 7.72
N LYS A 268 -24.12 -0.62 7.12
CA LYS A 268 -25.35 -1.09 7.79
C LYS A 268 -25.98 -2.34 7.17
N SER A 269 -25.60 -2.67 5.94
CA SER A 269 -26.16 -3.75 5.12
C SER A 269 -25.16 -4.18 4.06
N ALA A 270 -25.39 -5.33 3.41
CA ALA A 270 -24.57 -5.79 2.28
C ALA A 270 -24.43 -4.74 1.15
N ALA A 271 -25.50 -3.99 0.85
CA ALA A 271 -25.47 -2.95 -0.18
C ALA A 271 -24.53 -1.80 0.22
N SER A 272 -24.65 -1.30 1.46
CA SER A 272 -23.74 -0.27 1.98
C SER A 272 -22.29 -0.76 2.11
N TYR A 273 -22.05 -2.02 2.45
CA TYR A 273 -20.72 -2.63 2.47
C TYR A 273 -20.08 -2.62 1.08
N ARG A 274 -20.81 -3.08 0.05
CA ARG A 274 -20.34 -3.02 -1.34
C ARG A 274 -20.12 -1.58 -1.80
N ARG A 275 -21.02 -0.67 -1.43
CA ARG A 275 -20.91 0.75 -1.80
C ARG A 275 -19.67 1.38 -1.19
N PHE A 276 -19.40 1.15 0.09
CA PHE A 276 -18.21 1.63 0.80
C PHE A 276 -16.92 1.23 0.07
N ASN A 277 -16.81 -0.06 -0.28
CA ASN A 277 -15.67 -0.61 -1.01
C ASN A 277 -15.54 -0.10 -2.46
N CYS A 278 -16.52 0.64 -2.97
CA CYS A 278 -16.52 1.23 -4.31
C CYS A 278 -16.30 2.75 -4.31
N MET A 279 -16.20 3.39 -3.14
CA MET A 279 -16.00 4.83 -3.04
C MET A 279 -14.56 5.23 -3.35
N ARG A 280 -14.42 6.41 -3.93
CA ARG A 280 -13.16 7.02 -4.39
C ARG A 280 -13.02 8.47 -3.91
N GLY A 281 -13.79 8.86 -2.90
CA GLY A 281 -13.89 10.23 -2.38
C GLY A 281 -15.32 10.68 -2.09
N GLN A 282 -16.34 9.93 -2.52
CA GLN A 282 -17.74 10.34 -2.34
C GLN A 282 -18.14 10.45 -0.86
N LEU A 283 -17.58 9.61 0.02
CA LEU A 283 -17.91 9.68 1.45
C LEU A 283 -17.23 10.88 2.11
N ALA A 284 -15.98 11.17 1.77
CA ALA A 284 -15.26 12.36 2.20
C ALA A 284 -16.03 13.63 1.81
N LEU A 285 -16.45 13.74 0.55
CA LEU A 285 -17.25 14.88 0.10
C LEU A 285 -18.57 15.00 0.88
N LYS A 286 -19.32 13.90 1.03
CA LYS A 286 -20.58 13.89 1.80
C LYS A 286 -20.40 14.26 3.27
N LYS A 287 -19.24 13.94 3.85
CA LYS A 287 -18.93 14.19 5.26
C LYS A 287 -18.61 15.64 5.54
N PHE A 288 -17.84 16.28 4.67
CA PHE A 288 -17.29 17.61 4.94
C PHE A 288 -18.06 18.75 4.27
N LEU A 289 -18.72 18.50 3.14
CA LEU A 289 -19.48 19.53 2.46
C LEU A 289 -20.90 19.61 3.05
N PRO A 290 -21.31 20.77 3.58
CA PRO A 290 -22.62 20.90 4.21
C PRO A 290 -23.74 20.78 3.18
N GLY A 291 -24.88 20.20 3.58
CA GLY A 291 -26.05 20.06 2.72
C GLY A 291 -26.57 21.39 2.18
N SER A 292 -26.48 22.45 2.99
CA SER A 292 -26.86 23.83 2.65
C SER A 292 -25.96 24.47 1.59
N ALA A 293 -24.78 23.91 1.30
CA ALA A 293 -23.92 24.42 0.24
C ALA A 293 -24.57 24.29 -1.15
N LYS A 294 -25.55 23.39 -1.30
CA LYS A 294 -26.31 23.24 -2.55
C LYS A 294 -27.21 24.45 -2.85
N ASP A 295 -27.64 25.16 -1.82
CA ASP A 295 -28.54 26.31 -1.94
C ASP A 295 -27.78 27.59 -2.29
N HIS A 296 -26.46 27.61 -2.11
CA HIS A 296 -25.62 28.75 -2.47
C HIS A 296 -25.28 28.71 -3.98
N PRO A 297 -25.74 29.70 -4.78
CA PRO A 297 -25.65 29.66 -6.24
C PRO A 297 -24.21 29.60 -6.76
N ALA A 298 -23.26 30.24 -6.08
CA ALA A 298 -21.85 30.17 -6.46
C ALA A 298 -21.21 28.82 -6.09
N ALA A 299 -21.64 28.18 -5.00
CA ALA A 299 -21.07 26.92 -4.54
C ALA A 299 -21.58 25.73 -5.37
N SER A 300 -22.82 25.80 -5.87
CA SER A 300 -23.45 24.76 -6.67
C SER A 300 -22.59 24.31 -7.87
N LYS A 301 -22.00 25.27 -8.60
CA LYS A 301 -21.07 24.98 -9.70
C LYS A 301 -19.84 24.21 -9.22
N HIS A 302 -19.20 24.67 -8.14
CA HIS A 302 -17.99 24.03 -7.60
C HIS A 302 -18.27 22.64 -7.03
N LEU A 303 -19.41 22.44 -6.37
CA LEU A 303 -19.86 21.13 -5.90
C LEU A 303 -20.06 20.14 -7.05
N LEU A 304 -20.65 20.60 -8.17
CA LEU A 304 -20.83 19.78 -9.37
C LEU A 304 -19.48 19.37 -9.97
N VAL A 305 -18.52 20.29 -10.07
CA VAL A 305 -17.16 20.00 -10.55
C VAL A 305 -16.50 18.92 -9.69
N VAL A 306 -16.59 19.04 -8.37
CA VAL A 306 -15.95 18.11 -7.42
C VAL A 306 -16.65 16.75 -7.41
N GLY A 307 -17.97 16.69 -7.58
CA GLY A 307 -18.69 15.43 -7.73
C GLY A 307 -18.39 14.72 -9.06
N ASN A 308 -18.35 15.48 -10.16
CA ASN A 308 -18.08 14.94 -11.49
C ASN A 308 -16.63 14.44 -11.64
N SER A 309 -15.67 15.06 -10.95
CA SER A 309 -14.26 14.65 -11.00
C SER A 309 -14.01 13.23 -10.45
N LEU A 310 -14.93 12.69 -9.65
CA LEU A 310 -14.89 11.31 -9.14
C LEU A 310 -15.60 10.28 -10.03
N SER A 311 -16.36 10.75 -11.03
CA SER A 311 -17.22 9.91 -11.88
C SER A 311 -16.61 9.58 -13.24
N ILE A 312 -15.40 10.09 -13.52
CA ILE A 312 -14.61 9.78 -14.72
C ILE A 312 -13.81 8.47 -14.56
N PRO A 313 -13.17 7.94 -15.62
CA PRO A 313 -12.25 6.80 -15.50
C PRO A 313 -11.23 7.02 -14.38
N PHE A 314 -10.87 5.95 -13.67
CA PHE A 314 -10.14 6.09 -12.41
C PHE A 314 -8.76 6.71 -12.57
N ASP A 315 -8.02 6.28 -13.59
CA ASP A 315 -6.72 6.83 -13.96
C ASP A 315 -6.79 8.33 -14.29
N GLU A 316 -7.82 8.77 -15.02
CA GLU A 316 -8.09 10.20 -15.22
C GLU A 316 -8.42 10.94 -13.92
N SER A 317 -9.20 10.33 -13.03
CA SER A 317 -9.56 10.92 -11.73
C SER A 317 -8.32 11.12 -10.84
N VAL A 318 -7.42 10.13 -10.79
CA VAL A 318 -6.15 10.21 -10.05
C VAL A 318 -5.28 11.35 -10.61
N LEU A 319 -5.13 11.45 -11.92
CA LEU A 319 -4.34 12.49 -12.56
C LEU A 319 -4.95 13.89 -12.35
N LEU A 320 -6.27 14.02 -12.51
CA LEU A 320 -7.01 15.26 -12.31
C LEU A 320 -6.90 15.75 -10.85
N TRP A 321 -7.19 14.89 -9.88
CA TRP A 321 -7.07 15.23 -8.45
C TRP A 321 -5.62 15.52 -8.05
N HIS A 322 -4.63 14.83 -8.63
CA HIS A 322 -3.22 15.06 -8.32
C HIS A 322 -2.81 16.48 -8.70
N ILE A 323 -3.10 16.89 -9.93
CA ILE A 323 -2.80 18.24 -10.42
C ILE A 323 -3.55 19.29 -9.59
N ALA A 324 -4.84 19.08 -9.31
CA ALA A 324 -5.64 20.00 -8.53
C ALA A 324 -5.12 20.17 -7.09
N THR A 325 -4.74 19.08 -6.43
CA THR A 325 -4.19 19.07 -5.06
C THR A 325 -2.84 19.79 -5.01
N GLU A 326 -1.97 19.60 -6.01
CA GLU A 326 -0.68 20.30 -6.09
C GLU A 326 -0.86 21.82 -6.31
N ILE A 327 -1.78 22.22 -7.21
CA ILE A 327 -2.10 23.64 -7.44
C ILE A 327 -2.63 24.29 -6.16
N TRP A 328 -3.61 23.65 -5.51
CA TRP A 328 -4.20 24.14 -4.26
C TRP A 328 -3.15 24.28 -3.14
N PHE A 329 -2.27 23.29 -2.96
CA PHE A 329 -1.19 23.35 -1.98
C PHE A 329 -0.21 24.50 -2.25
N HIS A 330 0.15 24.72 -3.53
CA HIS A 330 1.00 25.84 -3.92
C HIS A 330 0.31 27.22 -3.81
N HIS A 331 -1.02 27.26 -3.82
CA HIS A 331 -1.81 28.46 -3.53
C HIS A 331 -1.77 28.80 -2.04
N GLN A 332 -1.98 27.81 -1.16
CA GLN A 332 -1.94 27.97 0.30
C GLN A 332 -0.59 28.47 0.83
N THR A 333 0.52 27.92 0.32
CA THR A 333 1.88 28.35 0.73
C THR A 333 2.19 29.81 0.40
N ARG A 334 1.34 30.51 -0.35
CA ARG A 334 1.46 31.95 -0.61
C ARG A 334 0.74 32.80 0.44
N THR A 335 -0.39 32.35 0.97
CA THR A 335 -1.19 33.12 1.93
C THR A 335 -0.58 33.13 3.33
N SER A 336 0.34 32.21 3.60
CA SER A 336 1.01 31.97 4.89
C SER A 336 2.37 32.67 5.02
N ASN A 337 2.64 33.73 4.24
CA ASN A 337 3.87 34.54 4.24
C ASN A 337 4.12 35.36 5.53
N ASP A 338 3.70 34.88 6.71
CA ASP A 338 4.26 35.34 7.98
C ASP A 338 5.67 34.76 8.12
N ASP A 339 6.67 35.61 7.89
CA ASP A 339 8.13 35.34 7.93
C ASP A 339 8.66 34.72 9.25
N ASN A 340 7.80 34.38 10.20
CA ASN A 340 8.16 33.81 11.50
C ASN A 340 7.67 32.37 11.75
N THR A 341 7.00 31.71 10.79
CA THR A 341 6.71 30.28 10.95
C THR A 341 7.84 29.44 10.37
N SER A 342 8.62 28.89 11.30
CA SER A 342 9.67 27.90 11.06
C SER A 342 9.27 26.85 10.01
N LEU A 343 10.28 26.46 9.23
CA LEU A 343 10.44 25.36 8.27
C LEU A 343 9.93 23.97 8.74
N ASP A 344 8.75 23.88 9.34
CA ASP A 344 8.28 22.70 10.09
C ASP A 344 6.77 22.40 9.92
N SER A 345 6.10 23.02 8.93
CA SER A 345 4.76 22.54 8.54
C SER A 345 4.92 21.20 7.82
N ALA A 346 4.70 20.11 8.54
CA ALA A 346 4.69 18.76 7.99
C ALA A 346 3.78 18.72 6.75
N VAL A 347 4.26 18.12 5.66
CA VAL A 347 3.52 18.02 4.40
C VAL A 347 2.15 17.37 4.68
N PRO A 348 1.04 17.94 4.16
CA PRO A 348 -0.29 17.37 4.35
C PRO A 348 -0.34 15.94 3.82
N LEU A 349 -0.88 15.01 4.62
CA LEU A 349 -0.91 13.58 4.27
C LEU A 349 -1.63 13.32 2.94
N GLY A 350 -2.66 14.10 2.61
CA GLY A 350 -3.36 13.99 1.32
C GLY A 350 -2.43 14.25 0.12
N LEU A 351 -1.48 15.17 0.24
CA LEU A 351 -0.50 15.44 -0.81
C LEU A 351 0.54 14.32 -0.92
N GLU A 352 0.95 13.71 0.20
CA GLU A 352 1.85 12.56 0.20
C GLU A 352 1.22 11.33 -0.45
N ILE A 353 -0.06 11.06 -0.17
CA ILE A 353 -0.82 9.98 -0.82
C ILE A 353 -1.00 10.29 -2.31
N SER A 354 -1.36 11.52 -2.67
CA SER A 354 -1.49 11.97 -4.06
C SER A 354 -0.22 11.70 -4.88
N ARG A 355 0.94 12.10 -4.35
CA ARG A 355 2.25 11.90 -5.00
C ARG A 355 2.66 10.44 -5.07
N TYR A 356 2.28 9.64 -4.07
CA TYR A 356 2.47 8.20 -4.11
C TYR A 356 1.60 7.52 -5.16
N MET A 357 0.33 7.89 -5.27
CA MET A 357 -0.56 7.37 -6.31
C MET A 357 -0.08 7.77 -7.72
N MET A 358 0.54 8.94 -7.86
CA MET A 358 1.19 9.34 -9.10
C MET A 358 2.45 8.52 -9.41
N TYR A 359 3.20 8.09 -8.40
CA TYR A 359 4.29 7.13 -8.58
C TYR A 359 3.76 5.76 -9.05
N LEU A 360 2.66 5.27 -8.47
CA LEU A 360 2.02 4.04 -8.94
C LEU A 360 1.57 4.18 -10.40
N PHE A 361 0.96 5.31 -10.76
CA PHE A 361 0.52 5.61 -12.13
C PHE A 361 1.61 5.43 -13.19
N THR A 362 2.85 5.82 -12.87
CA THR A 362 3.98 5.83 -13.82
C THR A 362 4.83 4.57 -13.74
N SER A 363 5.10 4.09 -12.53
CA SER A 363 6.12 3.07 -12.26
C SER A 363 5.51 1.68 -12.08
N GLN A 364 4.26 1.60 -11.62
CA GLN A 364 3.52 0.37 -11.35
C GLN A 364 2.04 0.48 -11.79
N PRO A 365 1.75 0.83 -13.06
CA PRO A 365 0.37 1.11 -13.50
C PRO A 365 -0.60 -0.07 -13.29
N GLU A 366 -0.11 -1.30 -13.40
CA GLU A 366 -0.89 -2.52 -13.14
C GLU A 366 -1.36 -2.61 -11.67
N MET A 367 -0.59 -2.07 -10.72
CA MET A 367 -0.98 -2.01 -9.30
C MET A 367 -1.94 -0.86 -9.01
N LEU A 368 -1.93 0.21 -9.81
CA LEU A 368 -2.93 1.29 -9.67
C LEU A 368 -4.32 0.80 -10.08
N MET A 369 -4.42 0.15 -11.24
CA MET A 369 -5.61 -0.53 -11.72
C MET A 369 -5.27 -1.29 -12.99
N PRO A 370 -5.81 -2.51 -13.20
CA PRO A 370 -5.74 -3.18 -14.49
C PRO A 370 -6.23 -2.27 -15.62
N GLY A 371 -5.40 -2.05 -16.64
CA GLY A 371 -5.72 -1.20 -17.78
C GLY A 371 -5.44 0.31 -17.61
N THR A 372 -4.71 0.72 -16.56
CA THR A 372 -4.27 2.11 -16.37
C THR A 372 -3.51 2.64 -17.58
N ARG A 373 -3.94 3.79 -18.12
CA ARG A 373 -3.32 4.43 -19.29
C ARG A 373 -2.11 5.29 -18.90
N SER A 374 -0.95 4.67 -18.74
CA SER A 374 0.29 5.34 -18.32
C SER A 374 0.73 6.50 -19.24
N HIS A 375 0.40 6.47 -20.54
CA HIS A 375 0.72 7.54 -21.49
C HIS A 375 0.06 8.89 -21.15
N LEU A 376 -1.04 8.91 -20.39
CA LEU A 376 -1.69 10.14 -19.96
C LEU A 376 -0.78 11.03 -19.10
N PHE A 377 0.18 10.43 -18.38
CA PHE A 377 1.17 11.18 -17.61
C PHE A 377 2.06 12.03 -18.53
N ALA A 378 2.59 11.43 -19.60
CA ALA A 378 3.44 12.13 -20.55
C ALA A 378 2.67 13.24 -21.27
N ASN A 379 1.46 12.94 -21.73
CA ASN A 379 0.56 13.94 -22.34
C ASN A 379 0.29 15.11 -21.39
N ALA A 380 0.04 14.83 -20.10
CA ALA A 380 -0.17 15.88 -19.10
C ALA A 380 1.08 16.74 -18.88
N CYS A 381 2.28 16.15 -18.85
CA CYS A 381 3.53 16.91 -18.76
C CYS A 381 3.74 17.82 -19.99
N ASP A 382 3.45 17.32 -21.19
CA ASP A 382 3.57 18.07 -22.44
C ASP A 382 2.54 19.22 -22.50
N ASP A 383 1.28 18.94 -22.18
CA ASP A 383 0.19 19.93 -22.10
C ASP A 383 0.52 21.04 -21.09
N ILE A 384 1.00 20.67 -19.91
CA ILE A 384 1.42 21.64 -18.88
C ILE A 384 2.58 22.49 -19.38
N THR A 385 3.58 21.87 -20.01
CA THR A 385 4.76 22.56 -20.53
C THR A 385 4.38 23.48 -21.69
N PHE A 386 3.38 23.10 -22.50
CA PHE A 386 2.80 23.95 -23.53
C PHE A 386 2.08 25.16 -22.92
N MET A 387 1.20 24.95 -21.94
CA MET A 387 0.50 26.04 -21.23
C MET A 387 1.46 27.00 -20.53
N ALA A 388 2.60 26.50 -20.03
CA ALA A 388 3.63 27.30 -19.37
C ALA A 388 4.28 28.33 -20.30
N LYS A 389 4.33 28.09 -21.62
CA LYS A 389 4.91 29.02 -22.60
C LYS A 389 4.15 30.35 -22.67
N TYR A 390 2.88 30.34 -22.27
CA TYR A 390 2.00 31.51 -22.30
C TYR A 390 1.85 32.21 -20.95
N SER A 391 2.45 31.66 -19.90
CA SER A 391 2.46 32.31 -18.59
C SER A 391 3.72 33.15 -18.45
N ASP A 392 3.57 34.48 -18.45
CA ASP A 392 4.65 35.45 -18.17
C ASP A 392 5.24 35.32 -16.73
N ILE A 393 4.70 34.39 -15.94
CA ILE A 393 5.00 34.14 -14.52
C ILE A 393 6.24 33.24 -14.34
N VAL A 394 6.73 32.58 -15.41
CA VAL A 394 7.92 31.71 -15.35
C VAL A 394 9.20 32.54 -15.45
N GLY A 395 9.58 33.17 -14.33
CA GLY A 395 10.83 33.90 -14.19
C GLY A 395 12.07 32.98 -14.07
N HIS A 396 13.24 33.58 -13.82
CA HIS A 396 14.45 32.83 -13.45
C HIS A 396 14.27 32.17 -12.06
N SER A 397 13.81 30.91 -12.04
CA SER A 397 13.68 30.10 -10.83
C SER A 397 15.01 29.46 -10.41
N ILE A 398 15.43 29.73 -9.18
CA ILE A 398 16.71 29.24 -8.63
C ILE A 398 16.59 27.76 -8.25
N THR A 399 15.46 27.34 -7.70
CA THR A 399 15.21 25.96 -7.23
C THR A 399 14.08 25.26 -8.01
N LEU A 400 14.02 23.92 -7.95
CA LEU A 400 12.92 23.14 -8.54
C LEU A 400 11.59 23.40 -7.83
N ALA A 401 11.62 23.59 -6.50
CA ALA A 401 10.41 23.88 -5.71
C ALA A 401 9.78 25.23 -6.12
N GLN A 402 10.60 26.27 -6.28
CA GLN A 402 10.14 27.58 -6.78
C GLN A 402 9.62 27.49 -8.22
N ALA A 403 10.29 26.71 -9.09
CA ALA A 403 9.85 26.48 -10.46
C ALA A 403 8.47 25.81 -10.50
N ALA A 404 8.27 24.76 -9.69
CA ALA A 404 6.98 24.07 -9.58
C ALA A 404 5.87 24.99 -9.06
N GLN A 405 6.17 25.83 -8.05
CA GLN A 405 5.21 26.79 -7.53
C GLN A 405 4.82 27.86 -8.56
N GLN A 406 5.78 28.40 -9.32
CA GLN A 406 5.51 29.35 -10.40
C GLN A 406 4.71 28.69 -11.53
N LEU A 407 5.07 27.46 -11.89
CA LEU A 407 4.39 26.69 -12.92
C LEU A 407 2.93 26.40 -12.54
N ALA A 408 2.66 25.92 -11.32
CA ALA A 408 1.30 25.66 -10.83
C ALA A 408 0.40 26.92 -10.95
N LYS A 409 0.93 28.10 -10.60
CA LYS A 409 0.24 29.38 -10.75
C LYS A 409 0.05 29.77 -12.22
N GLY A 410 1.08 29.59 -13.04
CA GLY A 410 1.05 29.87 -14.47
C GLY A 410 -0.02 29.07 -15.19
N ILE A 411 -0.11 27.77 -14.94
CA ILE A 411 -1.12 26.89 -15.56
C ILE A 411 -2.53 27.31 -15.13
N LEU A 412 -2.76 27.58 -13.83
CA LEU A 412 -4.07 27.99 -13.33
C LEU A 412 -4.53 29.29 -13.99
N HIS A 413 -3.63 30.27 -14.13
CA HIS A 413 -3.91 31.52 -14.82
C HIS A 413 -4.23 31.29 -16.31
N THR A 414 -3.38 30.52 -17.02
CA THR A 414 -3.58 30.20 -18.43
C THR A 414 -4.88 29.43 -18.68
N ALA A 415 -5.27 28.53 -17.77
CA ALA A 415 -6.49 27.72 -17.89
C ALA A 415 -7.77 28.58 -17.94
N ARG A 416 -7.80 29.70 -17.20
CA ARG A 416 -8.92 30.67 -17.20
C ARG A 416 -9.11 31.37 -18.54
N HIS A 417 -8.07 31.38 -19.39
CA HIS A 417 -8.07 32.00 -20.70
C HIS A 417 -7.98 30.95 -21.81
N ARG A 418 -9.07 30.19 -22.01
CA ARG A 418 -9.11 29.07 -22.98
C ARG A 418 -8.66 29.44 -24.41
N TRP A 419 -8.89 30.68 -24.84
CA TRP A 419 -8.44 31.17 -26.15
C TRP A 419 -6.92 31.11 -26.35
N VAL A 420 -6.12 31.03 -25.28
CA VAL A 420 -4.65 31.10 -25.33
C VAL A 420 -4.05 29.80 -25.88
N TYR A 421 -4.62 28.66 -25.50
CA TYR A 421 -4.14 27.33 -25.89
C TYR A 421 -5.10 26.61 -26.84
N GLY A 422 -6.35 27.07 -26.97
CA GLY A 422 -7.33 26.51 -27.91
C GLY A 422 -7.54 25.01 -27.72
N ASP A 423 -7.56 24.28 -28.84
CA ASP A 423 -7.71 22.81 -28.86
C ASP A 423 -6.35 22.07 -28.87
N CYS A 424 -5.24 22.79 -28.65
CA CYS A 424 -3.89 22.21 -28.62
C CYS A 424 -3.58 21.45 -27.32
N VAL A 425 -4.43 21.59 -26.29
CA VAL A 425 -4.28 20.96 -24.97
C VAL A 425 -5.50 20.09 -24.70
N GLY A 426 -5.28 18.87 -24.19
CA GLY A 426 -6.35 17.96 -23.86
C GLY A 426 -7.27 18.53 -22.75
N PRO A 427 -8.53 18.06 -22.65
CA PRO A 427 -9.49 18.60 -21.68
C PRO A 427 -9.13 18.29 -20.21
N LEU A 428 -8.14 17.44 -19.95
CA LEU A 428 -7.81 16.97 -18.60
C LEU A 428 -7.16 18.08 -17.75
N ILE A 429 -6.18 18.82 -18.30
CA ILE A 429 -5.50 19.89 -17.55
C ILE A 429 -6.47 21.04 -17.21
N PRO A 430 -7.28 21.56 -18.14
CA PRO A 430 -8.30 22.56 -17.81
C PRO A 430 -9.29 22.07 -16.75
N LYS A 431 -9.78 20.81 -16.83
CA LYS A 431 -10.66 20.24 -15.80
C LYS A 431 -9.98 20.13 -14.44
N ALA A 432 -8.70 19.80 -14.39
CA ALA A 432 -7.94 19.78 -13.14
C ALA A 432 -7.80 21.19 -12.55
N CYS A 433 -7.61 22.21 -13.40
CA CYS A 433 -7.63 23.61 -12.96
C CYS A 433 -9.01 24.05 -12.46
N GLU A 434 -10.10 23.63 -13.10
CA GLU A 434 -11.47 23.87 -12.59
C GLU A 434 -11.69 23.23 -11.21
N LEU A 435 -11.17 22.02 -10.99
CA LEU A 435 -11.20 21.38 -9.67
C LEU A 435 -10.33 22.16 -8.67
N ALA A 436 -9.16 22.63 -9.07
CA ALA A 436 -8.31 23.46 -8.21
C ALA A 436 -9.01 24.76 -7.80
N ASP A 437 -9.68 25.44 -8.74
CA ASP A 437 -10.50 26.62 -8.46
C ASP A 437 -11.64 26.30 -7.47
N ALA A 438 -12.26 25.12 -7.57
CA ALA A 438 -13.26 24.67 -6.60
C ALA A 438 -12.68 24.43 -5.20
N LEU A 439 -11.49 23.84 -5.08
CA LEU A 439 -10.82 23.65 -3.80
C LEU A 439 -10.40 25.00 -3.18
N ILE A 440 -9.92 25.94 -4.00
CA ILE A 440 -9.58 27.30 -3.55
C ILE A 440 -10.85 28.02 -3.08
N PHE A 441 -11.95 27.95 -3.83
CA PHE A 441 -13.23 28.52 -3.42
C PHE A 441 -13.71 27.95 -2.07
N PHE A 442 -13.64 26.63 -1.86
CA PHE A 442 -14.00 26.05 -0.57
C PHE A 442 -13.12 26.52 0.57
N MET A 443 -11.82 26.72 0.33
CA MET A 443 -10.89 27.24 1.33
C MET A 443 -11.21 28.67 1.74
N GLU A 444 -11.66 29.51 0.80
CA GLU A 444 -11.87 30.95 1.01
C GLU A 444 -13.27 31.24 1.56
N GLU A 445 -14.28 30.49 1.14
CA GLU A 445 -15.69 30.86 1.34
C GLU A 445 -16.51 29.85 2.18
N LEU A 446 -16.06 28.59 2.31
CA LEU A 446 -16.96 27.49 2.71
C LEU A 446 -16.46 26.64 3.87
N LEU A 447 -15.16 26.36 3.93
CA LEU A 447 -14.52 25.48 4.90
C LEU A 447 -13.29 26.17 5.48
N ASP A 448 -13.04 25.95 6.78
CA ASP A 448 -11.74 26.31 7.34
C ASP A 448 -10.64 25.43 6.74
N HIS A 449 -9.43 25.97 6.75
CA HIS A 449 -8.26 25.35 6.16
C HIS A 449 -8.00 23.92 6.68
N SER A 450 -8.18 23.68 7.98
CA SER A 450 -7.97 22.36 8.59
C SER A 450 -9.00 21.33 8.13
N THR A 451 -10.25 21.77 7.91
CA THR A 451 -11.34 20.91 7.44
C THR A 451 -11.17 20.55 5.98
N LEU A 452 -10.76 21.51 5.15
CA LEU A 452 -10.46 21.24 3.73
C LEU A 452 -9.28 20.28 3.58
N GLU A 453 -8.21 20.46 4.35
CA GLU A 453 -7.07 19.52 4.37
C GLU A 453 -7.50 18.10 4.75
N LYS A 454 -8.38 17.96 5.76
CA LYS A 454 -8.95 16.67 6.14
C LYS A 454 -9.84 16.08 5.04
N MET A 455 -10.62 16.91 4.34
CA MET A 455 -11.45 16.46 3.21
C MET A 455 -10.58 15.91 2.07
N VAL A 456 -9.57 16.68 1.64
CA VAL A 456 -8.66 16.26 0.56
C VAL A 456 -7.90 14.99 0.96
N ARG A 457 -7.42 14.90 2.20
CA ARG A 457 -6.81 13.67 2.73
C ARG A 457 -7.77 12.49 2.66
N ASP A 458 -9.01 12.65 3.13
CA ASP A 458 -9.97 11.54 3.18
C ASP A 458 -10.40 11.10 1.76
N VAL A 459 -10.45 12.01 0.77
CA VAL A 459 -10.62 11.65 -0.65
C VAL A 459 -9.48 10.76 -1.14
N TRP A 460 -8.23 11.15 -0.89
CA TRP A 460 -7.07 10.36 -1.28
C TRP A 460 -6.98 9.02 -0.56
N VAL A 461 -7.38 8.94 0.72
CA VAL A 461 -7.47 7.68 1.45
C VAL A 461 -8.52 6.75 0.82
N GLU A 462 -9.68 7.27 0.41
CA GLU A 462 -10.68 6.49 -0.32
C GLU A 462 -10.14 5.99 -1.67
N MET A 463 -9.49 6.84 -2.47
CA MET A 463 -8.86 6.42 -3.73
C MET A 463 -7.77 5.35 -3.53
N LEU A 464 -7.00 5.45 -2.44
CA LEU A 464 -5.96 4.49 -2.09
C LEU A 464 -6.56 3.13 -1.69
N CYS A 465 -7.59 3.12 -0.84
CA CYS A 465 -8.35 1.92 -0.47
C CYS A 465 -9.05 1.28 -1.68
N TYR A 466 -9.56 2.13 -2.58
CA TYR A 466 -10.20 1.70 -3.81
C TYR A 466 -9.22 1.01 -4.75
N THR A 467 -8.01 1.56 -4.90
CA THR A 467 -6.90 1.00 -5.68
C THR A 467 -6.44 -0.34 -5.12
N ALA A 468 -6.14 -0.37 -3.82
CA ALA A 468 -5.63 -1.54 -3.13
C ALA A 468 -6.57 -2.76 -3.30
N SER A 469 -7.88 -2.59 -3.10
CA SER A 469 -8.87 -3.66 -3.28
C SER A 469 -9.10 -4.13 -4.75
N ARG A 470 -8.41 -3.54 -5.73
CA ARG A 470 -8.52 -3.84 -7.17
C ARG A 470 -7.24 -4.29 -7.82
N CYS A 471 -6.13 -4.17 -7.11
CA CYS A 471 -4.89 -4.78 -7.50
C CYS A 471 -4.98 -6.29 -7.23
N GLY A 472 -4.49 -7.10 -8.17
CA GLY A 472 -4.44 -8.55 -7.99
C GLY A 472 -3.50 -8.91 -6.84
N GLY A 473 -3.89 -9.89 -6.04
CA GLY A 473 -3.09 -10.46 -4.96
C GLY A 473 -1.71 -10.89 -5.45
N TYR A 474 -1.60 -11.41 -6.68
CA TYR A 474 -0.30 -11.80 -7.23
C TYR A 474 0.64 -10.61 -7.45
N LEU A 475 0.12 -9.42 -7.79
CA LEU A 475 0.94 -8.21 -7.94
C LEU A 475 1.43 -7.71 -6.58
N HIS A 476 0.59 -7.81 -5.55
CA HIS A 476 1.01 -7.57 -4.18
C HIS A 476 2.13 -8.53 -3.76
N ALA A 477 2.00 -9.81 -4.09
CA ALA A 477 3.05 -10.79 -3.87
C ALA A 477 4.35 -10.44 -4.62
N VAL A 478 4.25 -10.08 -5.91
CA VAL A 478 5.40 -9.68 -6.73
C VAL A 478 6.14 -8.47 -6.16
N SER A 479 5.39 -7.50 -5.63
CA SER A 479 5.96 -6.27 -5.06
C SER A 479 6.87 -6.55 -3.85
N LEU A 480 6.57 -7.59 -3.06
CA LEU A 480 7.34 -7.97 -1.86
C LEU A 480 8.80 -8.31 -2.19
N GLY A 481 9.11 -8.74 -3.42
CA GLY A 481 10.47 -9.03 -3.85
C GLY A 481 11.41 -7.82 -3.83
N SER A 482 10.86 -6.60 -3.99
CA SER A 482 11.64 -5.35 -4.01
C SER A 482 11.59 -4.59 -2.67
N GLY A 483 10.66 -4.96 -1.78
CA GLY A 483 10.40 -4.30 -0.50
C GLY A 483 8.91 -4.34 -0.16
N ILE A 484 8.52 -3.80 1.00
CA ILE A 484 7.10 -3.67 1.34
C ILE A 484 6.56 -2.42 0.63
N GLU A 485 5.85 -2.63 -0.49
CA GLU A 485 5.15 -1.56 -1.20
C GLU A 485 4.02 -1.00 -0.30
N PRO A 486 3.88 0.34 -0.15
CA PRO A 486 2.83 0.92 0.68
C PRO A 486 1.42 0.48 0.31
N LEU A 487 1.14 0.25 -0.98
CA LEU A 487 -0.16 -0.24 -1.44
C LEU A 487 -0.43 -1.67 -0.95
N THR A 488 0.60 -2.53 -0.94
CA THR A 488 0.50 -3.89 -0.42
C THR A 488 0.21 -3.90 1.07
N LEU A 489 0.80 -2.96 1.84
CA LEU A 489 0.44 -2.77 3.24
C LEU A 489 -1.03 -2.36 3.40
N VAL A 490 -1.51 -1.39 2.60
CA VAL A 490 -2.91 -0.94 2.63
C VAL A 490 -3.87 -2.08 2.29
N TRP A 491 -3.61 -2.80 1.20
CA TRP A 491 -4.42 -3.94 0.77
C TRP A 491 -4.50 -5.04 1.83
N PHE A 492 -3.36 -5.41 2.41
CA PHE A 492 -3.32 -6.44 3.44
C PHE A 492 -4.05 -5.99 4.72
N SER A 493 -3.95 -4.70 5.06
CA SER A 493 -4.72 -4.10 6.15
C SER A 493 -6.23 -4.17 5.90
N GLN A 494 -6.66 -3.88 4.67
CA GLN A 494 -8.05 -4.01 4.26
C GLN A 494 -8.57 -5.44 4.37
N CYS A 495 -7.78 -6.43 3.92
CA CYS A 495 -8.12 -7.85 4.05
C CYS A 495 -8.39 -8.23 5.52
N TYR A 496 -7.52 -7.79 6.43
CA TYR A 496 -7.64 -8.13 7.86
C TYR A 496 -8.74 -7.35 8.57
N LEU A 497 -9.10 -6.18 8.03
CA LEU A 497 -10.22 -5.38 8.51
C LEU A 497 -11.56 -5.82 7.89
N GLY A 498 -11.59 -6.96 7.19
CA GLY A 498 -12.82 -7.52 6.63
C GLY A 498 -13.37 -6.77 5.41
N MET A 499 -12.52 -5.98 4.74
CA MET A 499 -12.92 -5.32 3.50
C MET A 499 -12.91 -6.28 2.32
N GLU A 500 -13.58 -5.86 1.25
CA GLU A 500 -13.75 -6.67 0.06
C GLU A 500 -12.48 -6.69 -0.79
N THR A 501 -12.06 -7.87 -1.24
CA THR A 501 -10.87 -8.08 -2.07
C THR A 501 -11.23 -8.13 -3.55
N MET A 502 -10.21 -8.16 -4.43
CA MET A 502 -10.43 -8.34 -5.87
C MET A 502 -11.11 -9.67 -6.17
N ALA A 503 -10.67 -10.76 -5.53
CA ALA A 503 -11.24 -12.10 -5.70
C ALA A 503 -12.75 -12.13 -5.42
N ASP A 504 -13.19 -11.49 -4.33
CA ASP A 504 -14.62 -11.42 -3.98
C ASP A 504 -15.45 -10.79 -5.08
N ARG A 505 -14.94 -9.68 -5.64
CA ARG A 505 -15.64 -8.91 -6.66
C ARG A 505 -15.86 -9.74 -7.92
N LEU A 506 -14.88 -10.56 -8.29
CA LEU A 506 -14.95 -11.44 -9.46
C LEU A 506 -15.92 -12.60 -9.25
N GLN A 507 -16.09 -13.05 -8.00
CA GLN A 507 -16.97 -14.16 -7.64
C GLN A 507 -18.38 -13.71 -7.22
N ARG A 508 -18.67 -12.40 -7.26
CA ARG A 508 -20.02 -11.89 -6.95
C ARG A 508 -21.06 -12.54 -7.86
N PRO A 509 -22.17 -13.06 -7.32
CA PRO A 509 -23.34 -13.32 -8.15
C PRO A 509 -23.82 -12.00 -8.77
N VAL A 510 -24.26 -12.04 -10.02
CA VAL A 510 -24.74 -10.87 -10.78
C VAL A 510 -25.74 -10.09 -9.91
N PRO A 511 -25.59 -8.77 -9.74
CA PRO A 511 -26.48 -8.00 -8.89
C PRO A 511 -27.92 -8.06 -9.42
N GLU A 512 -28.86 -8.48 -8.56
CA GLU A 512 -30.27 -8.18 -8.77
C GLU A 512 -30.45 -6.65 -8.78
N PRO A 513 -31.33 -6.10 -9.64
CA PRO A 513 -31.57 -4.66 -9.71
C PRO A 513 -31.98 -4.14 -8.34
N GLU A 514 -31.22 -3.14 -7.85
CA GLU A 514 -31.45 -2.47 -6.57
C GLU A 514 -32.88 -1.93 -6.53
N LYS A 515 -33.69 -2.38 -5.58
CA LYS A 515 -34.92 -1.67 -5.21
C LYS A 515 -34.47 -0.36 -4.55
N GLU A 516 -34.81 0.77 -5.17
CA GLU A 516 -34.55 2.11 -4.65
C GLU A 516 -35.11 2.28 -3.22
N GLU A 517 -34.29 2.01 -2.20
CA GLU A 517 -34.55 2.46 -0.84
C GLU A 517 -34.10 3.92 -0.69
N GLU A 518 -34.72 4.81 -1.49
CA GLU A 518 -34.57 6.25 -1.34
C GLU A 518 -35.94 6.95 -1.42
N LYS A 519 -36.97 6.36 -0.79
CA LYS A 519 -38.27 7.02 -0.53
C LYS A 519 -38.93 6.57 0.79
N THR A 520 -38.27 6.75 1.93
CA THR A 520 -38.98 6.62 3.23
C THR A 520 -38.44 7.47 4.37
N GLN A 521 -37.59 8.47 4.10
CA GLN A 521 -37.16 9.44 5.11
C GLN A 521 -37.63 10.88 4.84
N GLY A 522 -38.39 11.12 3.77
CA GLY A 522 -38.99 12.43 3.45
C GLY A 522 -40.51 12.52 3.63
N ALA A 523 -41.19 11.46 4.07
CA ALA A 523 -42.66 11.41 4.13
C ALA A 523 -43.25 11.23 5.54
N GLN A 524 -42.42 11.19 6.58
CA GLN A 524 -42.90 11.12 7.98
C GLN A 524 -42.92 12.47 8.72
N ASP A 525 -42.31 13.52 8.14
CA ASP A 525 -42.29 14.87 8.75
C ASP A 525 -43.30 15.86 8.14
N SER A 526 -44.15 15.43 7.19
CA SER A 526 -45.17 16.30 6.58
C SER A 526 -46.60 16.01 7.06
N ASN A 527 -46.78 15.35 8.21
CA ASN A 527 -48.11 15.06 8.76
C ASN A 527 -48.27 15.41 10.25
N LYS A 528 -47.48 16.38 10.72
CA LYS A 528 -47.71 17.12 11.97
C LYS A 528 -47.20 18.56 11.83
N GLU A 529 -48.00 19.40 11.19
CA GLU A 529 -48.24 20.80 11.59
C GLU A 529 -49.50 21.33 10.89
#